data_AF-A0A7W8G7X8-F1
#
_entry.id   AF-A0A7W8G7X8-F1
#
_cell.length_a   1.000
_cell.length_b   1.000
_cell.length_c   1.000
_cell.angle_alpha   90.00
_cell.angle_beta   90.00
_cell.angle_gamma   90.00
#
_symmetry.space_group_name_H-M   'P 1'
#
loop_
_entity.id
_entity.type
_entity.pdbx_description
1 polymer ?
#
loop_
_entity_poly.entity_id
_entity_poly.type
_entity_poly.pdbx_seq_one_letter_code
_entity_poly.pdbx_strand_id
1 'polypeptide(L)'
;MTKDELKGYFDKGMVALKQALDKGGAASKEALDKAGKAATKFGDESILKIEIQQFKSQIKKDKSALGELACKAFLEDGSESLAASDENVAKILESIKKAEDEIKSREEKLQESAAKN
;
A
#
# COMPACT_ATOMS: atom_id res chain seq x y z
N MET A 1 -13.08 -39.22 52.12
CA MET A 1 -13.49 -38.64 50.84
C MET A 1 -14.72 -39.39 50.34
N THR A 2 -15.87 -38.74 50.34
CA THR A 2 -17.14 -39.32 49.90
C THR A 2 -17.29 -39.24 48.37
N LYS A 3 -18.16 -40.07 47.78
CA LYS A 3 -18.43 -40.04 46.33
C LYS A 3 -18.84 -38.64 45.83
N ASP A 4 -19.54 -37.86 46.66
CA ASP A 4 -20.00 -36.52 46.31
C ASP A 4 -18.86 -35.50 46.27
N GLU A 5 -17.88 -35.59 47.17
CA GLU A 5 -16.68 -34.75 47.13
C GLU A 5 -15.86 -35.01 45.86
N LEU A 6 -15.70 -36.29 45.49
CA LEU A 6 -14.97 -36.74 44.32
C LEU A 6 -15.61 -36.23 43.00
N LYS A 7 -16.95 -36.23 42.95
CA LYS A 7 -17.73 -35.69 41.83
C LYS A 7 -17.56 -34.17 41.71
N GLY A 8 -17.60 -33.44 42.83
CA GLY A 8 -17.40 -31.99 42.85
C GLY A 8 -16.02 -31.54 42.36
N TYR A 9 -14.96 -32.32 42.62
CA TYR A 9 -13.62 -32.04 42.08
C TYR A 9 -13.54 -32.26 40.56
N PHE A 10 -14.14 -33.33 40.06
CA PHE A 10 -14.21 -33.60 38.62
C PHE A 10 -14.99 -32.53 37.87
N ASP A 11 -16.14 -32.10 38.39
CA ASP A 11 -16.97 -31.06 37.77
C ASP A 11 -16.22 -29.72 37.72
N LYS A 12 -15.50 -29.34 38.79
CA LYS A 12 -14.64 -28.14 38.77
C LYS A 12 -13.52 -28.23 37.74
N GLY A 13 -12.88 -29.40 37.60
CA GLY A 13 -11.84 -29.63 36.59
C GLY A 13 -12.37 -29.54 35.16
N MET A 14 -13.54 -30.13 34.89
CA MET A 14 -14.23 -30.04 33.60
C MET A 14 -14.61 -28.60 33.24
N VAL A 15 -15.11 -27.82 34.21
CA VAL A 15 -15.47 -26.41 34.00
C VAL A 15 -14.23 -25.56 33.70
N ALA A 16 -13.14 -25.76 34.44
CA ALA A 16 -11.89 -25.04 34.19
C ALA A 16 -11.29 -25.39 32.81
N LEU A 17 -11.33 -26.66 32.41
CA LEU A 17 -10.87 -27.11 31.09
C LEU A 17 -11.71 -26.50 29.97
N LYS A 18 -13.03 -26.48 30.11
CA LYS A 18 -13.94 -25.89 29.12
C LYS A 18 -13.70 -24.39 28.97
N GLN A 19 -13.54 -23.67 30.09
CA GLN A 19 -13.19 -22.25 30.06
C GLN A 19 -11.82 -21.97 29.42
N ALA A 20 -10.83 -22.83 29.63
CA ALA A 20 -9.51 -22.70 29.02
C ALA A 20 -9.55 -22.95 27.51
N LEU A 21 -10.31 -23.96 27.07
CA LEU A 21 -10.55 -24.24 25.64
C LEU A 21 -11.34 -23.12 24.95
N ASP A 22 -12.41 -22.62 25.57
CA ASP A 22 -13.22 -21.54 25.02
C ASP A 22 -12.39 -20.24 24.91
N LYS A 23 -11.59 -19.92 25.93
CA LYS A 23 -10.67 -18.77 25.89
C LYS A 23 -9.55 -18.95 24.87
N GLY A 24 -8.98 -20.15 24.76
CA GLY A 24 -7.96 -20.49 23.76
C GLY A 24 -8.48 -20.37 22.34
N GLY A 25 -9.67 -20.93 22.06
CA GLY A 25 -10.33 -20.84 20.76
C GLY A 25 -10.70 -19.41 20.38
N ALA A 26 -11.21 -18.61 21.32
CA ALA A 26 -11.51 -17.20 21.10
C ALA A 26 -10.24 -16.39 20.80
N ALA A 27 -9.17 -16.58 21.58
CA ALA A 27 -7.89 -15.90 21.37
C ALA A 27 -7.22 -16.30 20.05
N SER A 28 -7.26 -17.58 19.67
CA SER A 28 -6.74 -18.06 18.38
C SER A 28 -7.53 -17.48 17.21
N LYS A 29 -8.86 -17.43 17.30
CA LYS A 29 -9.70 -16.82 16.26
C LYS A 29 -9.41 -15.33 16.11
N GLU A 30 -9.30 -14.60 17.22
CA GLU A 30 -8.97 -13.18 17.19
C GLU A 30 -7.57 -12.92 16.62
N ALA A 31 -6.57 -13.75 16.97
CA ALA A 31 -5.23 -13.66 16.41
C ALA A 31 -5.19 -13.95 14.91
N LEU A 32 -5.92 -14.99 14.45
CA LEU A 32 -6.05 -15.32 13.03
C LEU A 32 -6.77 -14.21 12.25
N ASP A 33 -7.85 -13.67 12.79
CA ASP A 33 -8.60 -12.57 12.16
C ASP A 33 -7.73 -11.31 12.06
N LYS A 34 -6.93 -10.99 13.09
CA LYS A 34 -5.96 -9.88 13.05
C LYS A 34 -4.86 -10.12 12.03
N ALA A 35 -4.29 -11.33 11.97
CA ALA A 35 -3.26 -11.69 11.01
C ALA A 35 -3.79 -11.62 9.57
N GLY A 36 -5.01 -12.10 9.32
CA GLY A 36 -5.67 -12.01 8.02
C GLY A 36 -5.87 -10.57 7.57
N LYS A 37 -6.40 -9.71 8.46
CA LYS A 37 -6.57 -8.28 8.19
C LYS A 37 -5.24 -7.58 7.88
N ALA A 38 -4.19 -7.90 8.63
CA ALA A 38 -2.85 -7.35 8.40
C ALA A 38 -2.28 -7.78 7.04
N ALA A 39 -2.46 -9.05 6.64
CA ALA A 39 -2.00 -9.56 5.36
C ALA A 39 -2.73 -8.91 4.17
N THR A 40 -4.06 -8.78 4.24
CA THR A 40 -4.85 -8.08 3.21
C THR A 40 -4.39 -6.64 3.08
N LYS A 41 -4.25 -5.94 4.21
CA LYS A 41 -3.80 -4.55 4.24
C LYS A 41 -2.40 -4.37 3.65
N PHE A 42 -1.46 -5.24 4.02
CA PHE A 42 -0.12 -5.22 3.44
C PHE A 42 -0.14 -5.46 1.93
N GLY A 43 -1.02 -6.33 1.45
CA GLY A 43 -1.27 -6.54 0.02
C GLY A 43 -1.72 -5.26 -0.68
N ASP A 44 -2.78 -4.63 -0.17
CA ASP A 44 -3.35 -3.41 -0.75
C ASP A 44 -2.32 -2.25 -0.78
N GLU A 45 -1.58 -2.05 0.32
CA GLU A 45 -0.52 -1.04 0.40
C GLU A 45 0.65 -1.33 -0.54
N SER A 46 0.97 -2.60 -0.77
CA SER A 46 2.04 -3.00 -1.68
C SER A 46 1.68 -2.69 -3.13
N ILE A 47 0.41 -2.89 -3.52
CA ILE A 47 -0.10 -2.52 -4.84
C ILE A 47 0.06 -1.01 -5.07
N LEU A 48 -0.40 -0.18 -4.12
CA LEU A 48 -0.27 1.28 -4.21
C LEU A 48 1.19 1.72 -4.36
N LYS A 49 2.12 1.11 -3.61
CA LYS A 49 3.56 1.40 -3.71
C LYS A 49 4.12 1.05 -5.08
N ILE A 50 3.73 -0.10 -5.65
CA ILE A 50 4.16 -0.51 -6.99
C ILE A 50 3.63 0.46 -8.05
N GLU A 51 2.36 0.85 -7.98
CA GLU A 51 1.77 1.82 -8.90
C GLU A 51 2.50 3.18 -8.83
N ILE A 52 2.79 3.69 -7.63
CA ILE A 52 3.59 4.90 -7.44
C ILE A 52 4.96 4.77 -8.13
N GLN A 53 5.64 3.62 -8.00
CA GLN A 53 6.93 3.40 -8.65
C GLN A 53 6.83 3.35 -10.18
N GLN A 54 5.72 2.85 -10.73
CA GLN A 54 5.48 2.86 -12.18
C GLN A 54 5.34 4.30 -12.70
N PHE A 55 4.56 5.16 -12.03
CA PHE A 55 4.45 6.57 -12.40
C PHE A 55 5.78 7.32 -12.23
N LYS A 56 6.54 7.06 -11.15
CA LYS A 56 7.89 7.65 -10.97
C LYS A 56 8.84 7.25 -12.10
N SER A 57 8.74 5.99 -12.56
CA SER A 57 9.50 5.52 -13.73
C SER A 57 9.05 6.19 -15.02
N GLN A 58 7.75 6.43 -15.20
CA GLN A 58 7.21 7.17 -16.35
C GLN A 58 7.74 8.61 -16.37
N ILE A 59 7.66 9.34 -15.25
CA ILE A 59 8.21 10.71 -15.13
C ILE A 59 9.69 10.74 -15.47
N LYS A 60 10.47 9.74 -15.06
CA LYS A 60 11.89 9.65 -15.40
C LYS A 60 12.11 9.53 -16.91
N LYS A 61 11.30 8.72 -17.60
CA LYS A 61 11.35 8.58 -19.07
C LYS A 61 10.95 9.89 -19.76
N ASP A 62 9.87 10.50 -19.31
CA ASP A 62 9.36 11.76 -19.86
C ASP A 62 10.39 12.90 -19.71
N LYS A 63 11.07 12.98 -18.56
CA LYS A 63 12.18 13.92 -18.35
C LYS A 63 13.38 13.66 -19.26
N SER A 64 13.69 12.38 -19.53
CA SER A 64 14.72 12.02 -20.51
C SER A 64 14.34 12.49 -21.92
N ALA A 65 13.09 12.22 -22.34
CA ALA A 65 12.58 12.64 -23.64
C ALA A 65 12.57 14.16 -23.80
N LEU A 66 12.24 14.90 -22.73
CA LEU A 66 12.33 16.37 -22.73
C LEU A 66 13.78 16.84 -22.90
N GLY A 67 14.72 16.18 -22.23
CA GLY A 67 16.16 16.45 -22.38
C GLY A 67 16.67 16.17 -23.79
N GLU A 68 16.24 15.07 -24.41
CA GLU A 68 16.55 14.75 -25.81
C GLU A 68 16.01 15.82 -26.77
N LEU A 69 14.77 16.26 -26.58
CA LEU A 69 14.19 17.37 -27.36
C LEU A 69 14.98 18.67 -27.19
N ALA A 70 15.38 19.00 -25.96
CA ALA A 70 16.17 20.20 -25.70
C ALA A 70 17.56 20.12 -26.34
N CYS A 71 18.24 18.98 -26.23
CA CYS A 71 19.52 18.76 -26.90
C CYS A 71 19.39 18.93 -28.41
N LYS A 72 18.37 18.31 -29.03
CA LYS A 72 18.14 18.43 -30.46
C LYS A 72 17.88 19.88 -30.88
N ALA A 73 16.97 20.57 -30.18
CA ALA A 73 16.61 21.96 -30.49
C ALA A 73 17.84 22.88 -30.44
N PHE A 74 18.68 22.74 -29.42
CA PHE A 74 19.81 23.64 -29.19
C PHE A 74 21.07 23.26 -29.99
N LEU A 75 21.36 21.97 -30.16
CA LEU A 75 22.61 21.51 -30.79
C LEU A 75 22.45 21.21 -32.28
N GLU A 76 21.31 20.66 -32.70
CA GLU A 76 21.09 20.25 -34.09
C GLU A 76 20.34 21.34 -34.88
N ASP A 77 19.24 21.84 -34.33
CA ASP A 77 18.37 22.79 -35.02
C ASP A 77 18.81 24.25 -34.81
N GLY A 78 19.75 24.51 -33.90
CA GLY A 78 20.29 25.84 -33.61
C GLY A 78 19.28 26.83 -33.03
N SER A 79 18.20 26.33 -32.43
CA SER A 79 17.17 27.16 -31.79
C SER A 79 17.74 27.85 -30.55
N GLU A 80 17.31 29.09 -30.28
CA GLU A 80 17.74 29.83 -29.08
C GLU A 80 16.89 29.50 -27.85
N SER A 81 15.69 28.93 -28.05
CA SER A 81 14.75 28.63 -26.98
C SER A 81 13.90 27.40 -27.30
N LEU A 82 13.36 26.79 -26.25
CA LEU A 82 12.38 25.71 -26.31
C LEU A 82 11.18 26.13 -25.46
N ALA A 83 10.00 26.27 -26.08
CA ALA A 83 8.83 26.81 -25.40
C ALA A 83 7.97 25.69 -24.80
N ALA A 84 7.41 25.93 -23.62
CA ALA A 84 6.46 24.99 -23.01
C ALA A 84 5.18 24.80 -23.84
N SER A 85 4.86 25.74 -24.73
CA SER A 85 3.74 25.68 -25.66
C SER A 85 4.02 24.85 -26.92
N ASP A 86 5.28 24.48 -27.18
CA ASP A 86 5.62 23.65 -28.33
C ASP A 86 4.92 22.30 -28.19
N GLU A 87 4.27 21.82 -29.26
CA GLU A 87 3.36 20.68 -29.18
C GLU A 87 3.99 19.44 -28.51
N ASN A 88 5.23 19.11 -28.87
CA ASN A 88 5.94 17.96 -28.31
C ASN A 88 6.32 18.17 -26.84
N VAL A 89 6.70 19.39 -26.47
CA VAL A 89 7.04 19.76 -25.10
C VAL A 89 5.79 19.74 -24.23
N ALA A 90 4.71 20.37 -24.70
CA ALA A 90 3.42 20.43 -24.02
C ALA A 90 2.88 19.02 -23.72
N LYS A 91 2.94 18.09 -24.68
CA LYS A 91 2.53 16.69 -24.48
C LYS A 91 3.33 16.00 -23.38
N ILE A 92 4.66 16.18 -23.35
CA ILE A 92 5.51 15.58 -22.32
C ILE A 92 5.22 16.20 -20.95
N LEU A 93 5.08 17.52 -20.87
CA LEU A 93 4.73 18.21 -19.63
C LEU A 93 3.36 17.78 -19.09
N GLU A 94 2.38 17.60 -19.97
CA GLU A 94 1.06 17.09 -19.59
C GLU A 94 1.13 15.65 -19.05
N SER A 95 1.94 14.79 -19.68
CA SER A 95 2.19 13.42 -19.20
C SER A 95 2.83 13.42 -17.81
N ILE A 96 3.85 14.25 -17.58
CA ILE A 96 4.50 14.41 -16.27
C ILE A 96 3.47 14.85 -15.23
N LYS A 97 2.69 15.89 -15.54
CA LYS A 97 1.68 16.41 -14.61
C LYS A 97 0.64 15.35 -14.25
N LYS A 98 0.11 14.62 -15.24
CA LYS A 98 -0.83 13.52 -15.01
C LYS A 98 -0.22 12.45 -14.10
N ALA A 99 1.03 12.05 -14.35
CA ALA A 99 1.71 11.08 -13.50
C ALA A 99 1.93 11.59 -12.06
N GLU A 100 2.23 12.88 -11.89
CA GLU A 100 2.36 13.51 -10.57
C GLU A 100 1.03 13.54 -9.81
N ASP A 101 -0.07 13.89 -10.49
CA ASP A 101 -1.42 13.86 -9.91
C ASP A 101 -1.83 12.44 -9.48
N GLU A 102 -1.52 11.43 -10.32
CA GLU A 102 -1.77 10.02 -10.01
C GLU A 102 -0.91 9.52 -8.82
N ILE A 103 0.35 9.95 -8.71
CA ILE A 103 1.20 9.65 -7.54
C ILE A 103 0.58 10.25 -6.29
N LYS A 104 0.21 11.54 -6.33
CA LYS A 104 -0.35 12.25 -5.18
C LYS A 104 -1.61 11.55 -4.66
N SER A 105 -2.54 11.19 -5.56
CA SER A 105 -3.76 10.47 -5.19
C SER A 105 -3.48 9.11 -4.51
N ARG A 106 -2.43 8.38 -4.93
CA ARG A 106 -2.05 7.10 -4.31
C ARG A 106 -1.31 7.27 -3.00
N GLU A 107 -0.47 8.31 -2.88
CA GLU A 107 0.19 8.67 -1.64
C GLU A 107 -0.84 9.08 -0.57
N GLU A 108 -1.89 9.82 -0.96
CA GLU A 108 -3.04 10.14 -0.09
C GLU A 108 -3.77 8.87 0.38
N LYS A 109 -4.10 7.94 -0.53
CA LYS A 109 -4.72 6.65 -0.18
C LYS A 109 -3.86 5.82 0.77
N LEU A 110 -2.54 5.82 0.56
CA LEU A 110 -1.57 5.11 1.41
C LEU A 110 -1.47 5.75 2.81
N GLN A 111 -1.55 7.08 2.90
CA GLN A 111 -1.62 7.79 4.18
C GLN A 111 -2.94 7.50 4.91
N GLU A 112 -4.07 7.50 4.20
CA GLU A 112 -5.36 7.13 4.80
C GLU A 112 -5.38 5.68 5.30
N SER A 113 -4.79 4.74 4.55
CA SER A 113 -4.69 3.34 5.00
C SER A 113 -3.79 3.20 6.22
N ALA A 114 -2.74 4.02 6.34
CA ALA A 114 -1.86 4.07 7.50
C ALA A 114 -2.53 4.70 8.74
N ALA A 115 -3.32 5.77 8.56
CA ALA A 115 -3.98 6.49 9.66
C ALA A 115 -5.20 5.77 10.25
N LYS A 116 -5.77 4.78 9.54
CA LYS A 116 -6.91 3.95 10.01
C LYS A 116 -6.48 2.80 10.95
N ASN A 117 -5.23 2.76 11.42
CA ASN A 117 -4.70 1.78 12.39
C ASN A 117 -4.26 2.47 13.67
#